data_AF-A0A076N3V2-F1
#
_entry.id   AF-A0A076N3V2-F1
#
_cell.length_a   1.000
_cell.length_b   1.000
_cell.length_c   1.000
_cell.angle_alpha   90.00
_cell.angle_beta   90.00
_cell.angle_gamma   90.00
#
_symmetry.space_group_name_H-M   'P 1'
#
loop_
_entity.id
_entity.type
_entity.pdbx_description
1 polymer ?
#
loop_
_entity_poly.entity_id
_entity_poly.type
_entity_poly.pdbx_seq_one_letter_code
_entity_poly.pdbx_strand_id
1 'polypeptide(L)'
;MSEAHGHPAPDAVESDPAALNSAEDLDEDRLRVDPLEEGVEPPERYMASDRFGTTPNEEREGESLDGRLAQERPDVQSEGVPADETETRDGLDVADVGQNLGDAVDQKADNPPGSVPDAIRTPPDEDLV
;
A
#
# COMPACT_ATOMS: atom_id res chain seq x y z
N MET A 1 -7.79 -9.84 -51.10
CA MET A 1 -7.05 -11.10 -50.90
C MET A 1 -6.77 -11.17 -49.42
N SER A 2 -7.55 -11.94 -48.67
CA SER A 2 -7.30 -12.18 -47.24
C SER A 2 -6.27 -13.29 -47.15
N GLU A 3 -5.04 -12.92 -46.84
CA GLU A 3 -3.95 -13.87 -46.64
C GLU A 3 -4.19 -14.58 -45.29
N ALA A 4 -4.70 -15.81 -45.38
CA ALA A 4 -4.83 -16.69 -44.24
C ALA A 4 -3.43 -17.02 -43.74
N HIS A 5 -2.99 -16.33 -42.69
CA HIS A 5 -1.81 -16.72 -41.91
C HIS A 5 -2.16 -17.99 -41.14
N GLY A 6 -2.12 -19.13 -41.83
CA GLY A 6 -2.15 -20.44 -41.19
C GLY A 6 -0.96 -20.50 -40.25
N HIS A 7 -1.21 -20.51 -38.95
CA HIS A 7 -0.14 -20.74 -37.99
C HIS A 7 0.52 -22.09 -38.33
N PRO A 8 1.86 -22.17 -38.33
CA PRO A 8 2.52 -23.46 -38.49
C PRO A 8 1.96 -24.42 -37.43
N ALA A 9 1.79 -25.69 -37.79
CA ALA A 9 1.41 -26.69 -36.81
C ALA A 9 2.45 -26.66 -35.67
N PRO A 10 2.00 -26.70 -34.41
CA PRO A 10 2.91 -26.64 -33.27
C PRO A 10 3.93 -27.77 -33.38
N ASP A 11 5.20 -27.47 -33.12
CA ASP A 11 6.23 -28.50 -33.12
C ASP A 11 5.98 -29.47 -31.94
N ALA A 12 6.64 -30.63 -31.95
CA ALA A 12 6.48 -31.66 -30.93
C ALA A 12 6.71 -31.11 -29.50
N VAL A 13 7.64 -30.16 -29.36
CA VAL A 13 7.94 -29.47 -28.09
C VAL A 13 6.77 -28.60 -27.62
N GLU A 14 6.07 -27.95 -28.54
CA GLU A 14 4.93 -27.06 -28.23
C GLU A 14 3.63 -27.84 -27.96
N SER A 15 3.61 -29.13 -28.32
CA SER A 15 2.46 -30.02 -28.11
C SER A 15 2.62 -30.97 -26.92
N ASP A 16 3.84 -31.13 -26.40
CA ASP A 16 4.12 -31.99 -25.25
C ASP A 16 3.86 -31.23 -23.94
N PRO A 17 2.87 -31.64 -23.13
CA PRO A 17 2.57 -30.97 -21.86
C PRO A 17 3.73 -31.01 -20.87
N ALA A 18 4.62 -32.01 -20.96
CA ALA A 18 5.82 -32.05 -20.13
C ALA A 18 6.85 -30.98 -20.55
N ALA A 19 6.96 -30.72 -21.85
CA ALA A 19 7.88 -29.72 -22.40
C ALA A 19 7.38 -28.27 -22.25
N LEU A 20 6.06 -28.08 -22.05
CA LEU A 20 5.47 -26.76 -21.77
C LEU A 20 5.67 -26.30 -20.31
N ASN A 21 6.21 -27.16 -19.45
CA ASN A 21 6.46 -26.81 -18.05
C ASN A 21 7.80 -26.09 -17.90
N SER A 22 7.77 -24.76 -17.87
CA SER A 22 8.97 -23.94 -17.64
C SER A 22 9.64 -24.17 -16.27
N ALA A 23 8.97 -24.82 -15.31
CA ALA A 23 9.58 -25.14 -14.02
C ALA A 23 10.69 -26.19 -14.14
N GLU A 24 10.52 -27.20 -15.01
CA GLU A 24 11.50 -28.29 -15.21
C GLU A 24 12.81 -27.78 -15.84
N ASP A 25 12.75 -26.67 -16.59
CA ASP A 25 13.95 -26.03 -17.14
C ASP A 25 14.81 -25.36 -16.05
N LEU A 26 14.23 -25.10 -14.87
CA LEU A 26 14.90 -24.47 -13.74
C LEU A 26 15.46 -25.47 -12.72
N ASP A 27 15.27 -26.77 -12.96
CA ASP A 27 15.80 -27.81 -12.10
C ASP A 27 17.33 -27.94 -12.23
N GLU A 28 17.95 -28.41 -11.15
CA GLU A 28 19.41 -28.46 -10.99
C GLU A 28 20.09 -29.34 -12.05
N ASP A 29 19.44 -30.44 -12.42
CA ASP A 29 19.92 -31.39 -13.43
C ASP A 29 19.91 -30.78 -14.84
N ARG A 30 18.94 -29.90 -15.11
CA ARG A 30 18.81 -29.17 -16.38
C ARG A 30 19.76 -27.97 -16.45
N LEU A 31 19.81 -27.17 -15.40
CA LEU A 31 20.70 -26.01 -15.30
C LEU A 31 22.17 -26.42 -15.13
N ARG A 32 22.43 -27.66 -14.70
CA ARG A 32 23.76 -28.21 -14.37
C ARG A 32 24.49 -27.38 -13.31
N VAL A 33 23.73 -26.78 -12.41
CA VAL A 33 24.22 -26.00 -11.27
C VAL A 33 23.42 -26.42 -10.05
N ASP A 34 24.06 -26.46 -8.89
CA ASP A 34 23.39 -26.60 -7.61
C ASP A 34 23.01 -25.19 -7.12
N PRO A 35 21.71 -24.83 -7.00
CA PRO A 35 21.26 -23.54 -6.50
C PRO A 35 21.79 -23.22 -5.09
N LEU A 36 22.19 -24.24 -4.32
CA LEU A 36 22.76 -24.09 -2.99
C LEU A 36 24.28 -23.87 -3.01
N GLU A 37 24.97 -24.11 -4.13
CA GLU A 37 26.43 -23.89 -4.25
C GLU A 37 26.79 -22.39 -4.22
N GLU A 38 25.93 -21.52 -4.78
CA GLU A 38 26.06 -20.05 -4.71
C GLU A 38 25.24 -19.45 -3.53
N GLY A 39 24.72 -20.28 -2.63
CA GLY A 39 23.87 -19.81 -1.54
C GLY A 39 24.49 -18.65 -0.75
N VAL A 40 23.78 -17.52 -0.65
CA VAL A 40 24.18 -16.41 0.22
C VAL A 40 23.94 -16.81 1.66
N GLU A 41 25.00 -16.97 2.44
CA GLU A 41 24.87 -17.22 3.88
C GLU A 41 24.33 -15.95 4.57
N PRO A 42 23.15 -16.03 5.22
CA PRO A 42 22.62 -14.88 5.95
C PRO A 42 23.52 -14.57 7.15
N PRO A 43 23.52 -13.33 7.67
CA PRO A 43 24.31 -12.97 8.83
C PRO A 43 23.96 -13.87 10.03
N GLU A 44 24.97 -14.41 10.73
CA GLU A 44 24.79 -15.28 11.91
C GLU A 44 24.03 -14.63 13.07
N ARG A 45 23.94 -13.28 13.06
CA ARG A 45 23.32 -12.47 14.11
C ARG A 45 22.12 -11.70 13.57
N TYR A 46 21.08 -11.62 14.39
CA TYR A 46 19.95 -10.75 14.15
C TYR A 46 20.41 -9.29 14.05
N MET A 47 19.94 -8.58 13.02
CA MET A 47 20.01 -7.13 12.94
C MET A 47 18.66 -6.56 13.33
N ALA A 48 18.64 -5.74 14.39
CA ALA A 48 17.45 -4.99 14.73
C ALA A 48 17.17 -3.94 13.64
N SER A 49 15.89 -3.66 13.42
CA SER A 49 15.46 -2.53 12.60
C SER A 49 15.38 -1.29 13.48
N ASP A 50 16.12 -0.25 13.13
CA ASP A 50 16.06 1.06 13.81
C ASP A 50 14.95 1.97 13.24
N ARG A 51 14.03 1.40 12.42
CA ARG A 51 12.86 2.11 11.89
C ARG A 51 11.80 2.31 12.96
N PHE A 52 11.06 3.41 12.85
CA PHE A 52 9.89 3.66 13.68
C PHE A 52 8.77 2.63 13.39
N GLY A 53 8.02 2.24 14.42
CA GLY A 53 6.88 1.32 14.31
C GLY A 53 7.26 -0.15 14.51
N THR A 54 8.37 -0.43 15.18
CA THR A 54 8.78 -1.80 15.53
C THR A 54 8.32 -2.22 16.91
N THR A 55 7.85 -1.27 17.73
CA THR A 55 7.33 -1.53 19.07
C THR A 55 5.85 -1.17 19.21
N PRO A 56 5.08 -1.84 20.10
CA PRO A 56 3.68 -1.51 20.33
C PRO A 56 3.43 -0.08 20.82
N ASN A 57 4.44 0.57 21.42
CA ASN A 57 4.30 1.96 21.85
C ASN A 57 4.37 2.91 20.65
N GLU A 58 5.33 2.69 19.75
CA GLU A 58 5.49 3.46 18.52
C GLU A 58 4.26 3.32 17.61
N GLU A 59 3.68 2.13 17.48
CA GLU A 59 2.45 1.94 16.70
C GLU A 59 1.27 2.75 17.24
N ARG A 60 1.18 2.92 18.57
CA ARG A 60 0.12 3.69 19.21
C ARG A 60 0.32 5.19 19.06
N GLU A 61 1.57 5.64 19.21
CA GLU A 61 1.92 7.05 19.09
C GLU A 61 1.89 7.52 17.64
N GLY A 62 2.27 6.64 16.70
CA GLY A 62 2.43 6.96 15.29
C GLY A 62 3.67 7.80 15.02
N GLU A 63 4.19 7.73 13.79
CA GLU A 63 5.35 8.52 13.41
C GLU A 63 4.96 9.99 13.22
N SER A 64 5.85 10.92 13.60
CA SER A 64 5.67 12.34 13.31
C SER A 64 5.66 12.61 11.80
N LEU A 65 4.88 13.62 11.38
CA LEU A 65 4.83 14.02 9.98
C LEU A 65 6.22 14.45 9.46
N ASP A 66 6.96 15.19 10.27
CA ASP A 66 8.32 15.63 9.92
C ASP A 66 9.27 14.45 9.71
N GLY A 67 9.16 13.39 10.54
CA GLY A 67 9.94 12.16 10.39
C GLY A 67 9.64 11.45 9.07
N ARG A 68 8.36 11.36 8.70
CA ARG A 68 7.94 10.79 7.41
C ARG A 68 8.44 11.60 6.23
N LEU A 69 8.36 12.94 6.31
CA LEU A 69 8.86 13.84 5.26
C LEU A 69 10.38 13.77 5.11
N ALA A 70 11.12 13.63 6.21
CA ALA A 70 12.58 13.51 6.16
C ALA A 70 13.06 12.19 5.51
N GLN A 71 12.24 11.13 5.59
CA GLN A 71 12.50 9.86 4.90
C GLN A 71 12.16 9.89 3.41
N GLU A 72 11.28 10.81 2.98
CA GLU A 72 10.85 10.93 1.59
C GLU A 72 11.91 11.63 0.75
N ARG A 73 12.11 11.13 -0.47
CA ARG A 73 12.87 11.85 -1.51
C ARG A 73 11.87 12.61 -2.38
N PRO A 74 12.01 13.93 -2.57
CA PRO A 74 11.14 14.67 -3.47
C PRO A 74 11.24 14.17 -4.91
N ASP A 75 10.11 13.85 -5.51
CA ASP A 75 10.02 13.43 -6.91
C ASP A 75 10.24 14.60 -7.88
N VAL A 76 9.91 15.82 -7.44
CA VAL A 76 10.10 17.06 -8.18
C VAL A 76 11.07 17.97 -7.42
N GLN A 77 11.90 18.71 -8.17
CA GLN A 77 12.71 19.76 -7.56
C GLN A 77 11.79 20.92 -7.18
N SER A 78 11.90 21.41 -5.96
CA SER A 78 11.24 22.67 -5.63
C SER A 78 11.86 23.76 -6.50
N GLU A 79 11.03 24.42 -7.32
CA GLU A 79 11.41 25.70 -7.90
C GLU A 79 11.66 26.63 -6.71
N GLY A 80 12.92 27.02 -6.50
CA GLY A 80 13.37 27.66 -5.27
C GLY A 80 12.59 28.93 -4.96
N VAL A 81 11.53 28.80 -4.15
CA VAL A 81 10.88 29.92 -3.50
C VAL A 81 11.82 30.36 -2.39
N PRO A 82 12.28 31.63 -2.36
CA PRO A 82 13.16 32.11 -1.30
C PRO A 82 12.49 31.89 0.06
N ALA A 83 13.24 31.35 1.02
CA ALA A 83 12.75 30.95 2.35
C ALA A 83 12.35 32.11 3.28
N ASP A 84 12.11 33.31 2.73
CA ASP A 84 11.92 34.57 3.47
C ASP A 84 10.54 35.19 3.22
N GLU A 85 9.52 34.35 2.97
CA GLU A 85 8.12 34.79 2.89
C GLU A 85 7.28 34.11 3.97
N THR A 86 7.75 34.17 5.22
CA THR A 86 6.81 34.21 6.35
C THR A 86 6.32 35.64 6.54
N GLU A 87 5.79 36.25 5.48
CA GLU A 87 4.94 37.41 5.67
C GLU A 87 3.62 36.88 6.23
N THR A 88 3.42 37.19 7.51
CA THR A 88 2.11 37.30 8.15
C THR A 88 1.03 37.56 7.12
N ARG A 89 0.08 36.63 6.98
CA ARG A 89 -1.21 36.89 6.32
C ARG A 89 -1.99 37.89 7.18
N ASP A 90 -1.53 39.13 7.21
CA ASP A 90 -2.21 40.26 7.80
C ASP A 90 -3.15 40.80 6.70
N GLY A 91 -4.45 40.60 6.89
CA GLY A 91 -5.46 41.26 6.05
C GLY A 91 -6.09 40.45 4.91
N LEU A 92 -6.56 39.23 5.17
CA LEU A 92 -7.72 38.75 4.39
C LEU A 92 -8.97 39.41 4.97
N ASP A 93 -9.32 40.58 4.44
CA ASP A 93 -10.64 41.19 4.62
C ASP A 93 -11.70 40.20 4.14
N VAL A 94 -12.33 39.50 5.10
CA VAL A 94 -13.52 38.68 4.85
C VAL A 94 -14.65 39.65 4.53
N ALA A 95 -14.75 40.04 3.27
CA ALA A 95 -15.94 40.69 2.74
C ALA A 95 -17.10 39.69 2.90
N ASP A 96 -17.92 39.96 3.92
CA ASP A 96 -19.34 39.65 4.04
C ASP A 96 -19.92 38.74 2.94
N VAL A 97 -19.64 37.43 3.04
CA VAL A 97 -20.50 36.42 2.42
C VAL A 97 -21.66 36.19 3.39
N GLY A 98 -22.52 37.19 3.44
CA GLY A 98 -23.75 37.15 4.19
C GLY A 98 -24.66 36.05 3.67
N GLN A 99 -24.99 35.14 4.59
CA GLN A 99 -26.35 34.63 4.79
C GLN A 99 -26.93 33.84 3.61
N ASN A 100 -26.65 32.52 3.54
CA ASN A 100 -27.65 31.48 3.17
C ASN A 100 -27.08 30.04 3.20
N LEU A 101 -26.36 29.65 4.26
CA LEU A 101 -26.24 28.23 4.62
C LEU A 101 -26.86 28.02 6.01
N GLY A 102 -28.15 28.35 6.08
CA GLY A 102 -28.99 28.06 7.22
C GLY A 102 -30.23 27.31 6.73
N ASP A 103 -30.06 26.06 6.29
CA ASP A 103 -31.14 25.09 6.49
C ASP A 103 -30.59 23.65 6.58
N ALA A 104 -30.70 23.11 7.79
CA ALA A 104 -30.73 21.71 8.19
C ALA A 104 -29.80 20.70 7.50
N VAL A 105 -28.72 20.32 8.19
CA VAL A 105 -28.48 18.92 8.56
C VAL A 105 -27.60 18.87 9.81
N ASP A 106 -28.23 18.69 10.97
CA ASP A 106 -27.60 18.18 12.18
C ASP A 106 -27.25 16.70 11.92
N GLN A 107 -26.25 16.47 11.07
CA GLN A 107 -25.65 15.15 10.90
C GLN A 107 -24.77 14.92 12.13
N LYS A 108 -25.32 14.22 13.12
CA LYS A 108 -24.59 13.67 14.25
C LYS A 108 -23.37 12.92 13.71
N ALA A 109 -22.20 13.53 13.84
CA ALA A 109 -20.90 12.97 13.43
C ALA A 109 -20.44 11.83 14.35
N ASP A 110 -21.25 11.43 15.34
CA ASP A 110 -20.91 10.44 16.35
C ASP A 110 -21.00 8.98 15.87
N ASN A 111 -21.40 8.74 14.62
CA ASN A 111 -21.40 7.39 14.05
C ASN A 111 -20.25 7.23 13.04
N PRO A 112 -19.19 6.47 13.39
CA PRO A 112 -18.17 6.13 12.40
C PRO A 112 -18.82 5.32 11.27
N PRO A 113 -18.43 5.57 10.00
CA PRO A 113 -18.94 4.85 8.84
C PRO A 113 -18.41 3.41 8.87
N GLY A 114 -19.05 2.54 9.65
CA GLY A 114 -18.62 1.16 9.85
C GLY A 114 -19.24 0.43 11.04
N SER A 115 -19.99 1.10 11.92
CA SER A 115 -20.70 0.40 13.00
C SER A 115 -21.87 -0.43 12.46
N VAL A 116 -21.80 -1.74 12.60
CA VAL A 116 -22.92 -2.67 12.39
C VAL A 116 -24.04 -2.43 13.41
N PRO A 117 -25.32 -2.69 13.06
CA PRO A 117 -26.45 -2.53 13.97
C PRO A 117 -26.32 -3.42 15.22
N ASP A 118 -26.82 -2.91 16.35
CA ASP A 118 -26.66 -3.51 17.69
C ASP A 118 -27.19 -4.94 17.79
N ALA A 119 -28.16 -5.29 16.95
CA ALA A 119 -28.71 -6.64 16.81
C ALA A 119 -27.68 -7.71 16.37
N ILE A 120 -26.54 -7.31 15.83
CA ILE A 120 -25.43 -8.22 15.47
C ILE A 120 -24.38 -8.25 16.61
N ARG A 121 -24.30 -7.18 17.43
CA ARG A 121 -23.30 -7.02 18.48
C ARG A 121 -23.64 -7.80 19.74
N THR A 122 -24.92 -7.87 20.08
CA THR A 122 -25.41 -8.56 21.27
C THR A 122 -26.04 -9.88 20.84
N PRO A 123 -25.44 -11.05 21.17
CA PRO A 123 -26.13 -12.31 20.96
C PRO A 123 -27.43 -12.31 21.77
N PRO A 124 -28.50 -12.97 21.32
CA PRO A 124 -29.71 -13.07 22.12
C PRO A 124 -29.37 -13.69 23.48
N ASP A 125 -29.92 -13.13 24.56
CA ASP A 125 -29.85 -13.73 25.89
C ASP A 125 -30.56 -15.09 25.85
N GLU A 126 -29.82 -16.14 25.50
CA GLU A 126 -30.26 -17.53 25.63
C GLU A 126 -30.15 -17.95 27.09
N ASP A 127 -30.95 -17.34 27.96
CA ASP A 127 -31.19 -17.85 29.31
C ASP A 127 -32.42 -17.13 29.90
N LEU A 128 -33.58 -17.76 29.78
CA LEU A 128 -34.68 -17.77 30.77
C LEU A 128 -35.83 -18.68 30.26
N VAL A 129 -35.68 -20.00 30.45
CA VAL A 129 -36.79 -20.94 30.70
C VAL A 129 -36.35 -21.97 31.73
#